data_AF-A0A520EYM8-F1
#
_entry.id   AF-A0A520EYM8-F1
#
_cell.length_a   1.000
_cell.length_b   1.000
_cell.length_c   1.000
_cell.angle_alpha   90.00
_cell.angle_beta   90.00
_cell.angle_gamma   90.00
#
_symmetry.space_group_name_H-M   'P 1'
#
loop_
_entity.id
_entity.type
_entity.pdbx_description
1 polymer ?
#
loop_
_entity_poly.entity_id
_entity_poly.type
_entity_poly.pdbx_seq_one_letter_code
_entity_poly.pdbx_strand_id
1 'polypeptide(L)' 'MIRTLRKHALAIPMTLVAAVGLLFGAAGTGSAAPAVTYTMVAFSNDSDRNMDVYQSSNGTDFTTVATAAYTPP' A
#
# COMPACT_ATOMS: atom_id res chain seq x y z
N MET A 1 45.80 -28.69 12.15
CA MET A 1 44.61 -29.32 11.52
C MET A 1 43.32 -29.33 12.38
N ILE A 2 43.24 -28.63 13.53
CA ILE A 2 42.03 -28.66 14.41
C ILE A 2 41.10 -27.45 14.21
N ARG A 3 41.58 -26.39 13.55
CA ARG A 3 40.89 -25.09 13.42
C ARG A 3 39.79 -25.06 12.34
N THR A 4 39.87 -25.95 11.35
CA THR A 4 38.88 -26.09 10.27
C THR A 4 37.67 -26.91 10.70
N LEU A 5 37.86 -27.93 11.54
CA LEU A 5 36.77 -28.83 11.95
C LEU A 5 35.69 -28.13 12.81
N ARG A 6 36.10 -27.16 13.65
CA ARG A 6 35.17 -26.35 14.47
C ARG A 6 34.30 -25.38 13.65
N LYS A 7 34.77 -24.94 12.49
CA LYS A 7 34.02 -24.01 11.61
C LYS A 7 32.88 -24.70 10.87
N HIS A 8 33.07 -25.97 10.52
CA HIS A 8 32.06 -26.76 9.80
C HIS A 8 30.96 -27.27 10.74
N ALA A 9 31.30 -27.54 12.01
CA ALA A 9 30.33 -27.96 13.02
C ALA A 9 29.26 -26.89 13.33
N LEU A 10 29.56 -25.60 13.12
CA LEU A 10 28.63 -24.50 13.37
C LEU A 10 27.81 -24.09 12.13
N ALA A 11 28.30 -24.39 10.93
CA ALA A 11 27.64 -24.05 9.66
C ALA A 11 26.39 -24.92 9.39
N ILE A 12 26.44 -26.18 9.80
CA ILE A 12 25.35 -27.14 9.63
C ILE A 12 24.09 -26.74 10.41
N PRO A 13 24.13 -26.47 11.73
CA PRO A 13 22.93 -26.07 12.46
C PRO A 13 22.38 -24.72 11.98
N MET A 14 23.24 -23.80 11.54
CA MET A 14 22.82 -22.47 11.09
C MET A 14 22.09 -22.51 9.74
N THR A 15 22.54 -23.34 8.80
CA THR A 15 21.84 -23.56 7.53
C THR A 15 20.50 -24.27 7.72
N LEU A 16 20.42 -25.21 8.66
CA LEU A 16 19.17 -25.87 9.01
C LEU A 16 18.15 -24.88 9.58
N VAL A 17 18.56 -24.02 10.52
CA VAL A 17 17.69 -22.98 11.10
C VAL A 17 17.22 -22.00 10.03
N ALA A 18 18.11 -21.57 9.12
CA ALA A 18 17.75 -20.68 8.02
C ALA A 18 16.76 -21.33 7.05
N ALA A 19 16.96 -22.60 6.68
CA ALA A 19 16.07 -23.33 5.79
C ALA A 19 14.67 -23.53 6.41
N VAL A 20 14.61 -23.88 7.70
CA VAL A 20 13.35 -23.98 8.45
C VAL A 20 12.68 -22.61 8.53
N GLY A 21 13.42 -21.55 8.84
CA GLY A 21 12.90 -20.18 8.87
C GLY A 21 12.33 -19.70 7.53
N LEU A 22 12.87 -20.19 6.41
CA LEU A 22 12.38 -19.88 5.07
C LEU A 22 11.13 -20.70 4.70
N LEU A 23 11.04 -21.95 5.16
CA LEU A 23 9.91 -22.85 4.91
C LEU A 23 8.68 -22.51 5.75
N PHE A 24 8.88 -22.05 6.99
CA PHE A 24 7.80 -21.71 7.93
C PHE A 24 7.66 -20.21 8.15
N GLY A 25 8.50 -19.40 7.49
CA GLY A 25 8.37 -17.95 7.49
C GLY A 25 7.10 -17.56 6.75
N ALA A 26 6.08 -17.14 7.50
CA ALA A 26 4.92 -16.50 6.91
C ALA A 26 5.39 -15.31 6.08
N ALA A 27 4.98 -15.24 4.82
CA ALA A 27 5.18 -14.04 4.01
C ALA A 27 4.59 -12.87 4.80
N GLY A 28 5.42 -11.89 5.15
CA GLY A 28 4.94 -10.67 5.77
C GLY A 28 3.96 -10.03 4.80
N THR A 29 2.66 -10.09 5.09
CA THR A 29 1.60 -9.40 4.34
C THR A 29 1.64 -7.92 4.73
N GLY A 30 2.80 -7.29 4.59
CA GLY A 30 3.00 -5.86 4.79
C GLY A 30 2.49 -5.13 3.56
N SER A 31 1.18 -5.11 3.35
CA SER A 31 0.55 -4.24 2.37
C SER A 31 -0.64 -3.54 3.01
N ALA A 32 -0.34 -2.66 3.96
CA ALA A 32 -1.14 -1.46 4.10
C ALA A 32 -0.53 -0.44 3.13
N ALA A 33 -0.87 -0.55 1.84
CA ALA A 33 -0.66 0.58 0.95
C ALA A 33 -1.37 1.80 1.57
N PRO A 34 -0.77 3.01 1.57
CA PRO A 34 -1.47 4.20 2.03
C PRO A 34 -2.82 4.27 1.33
N ALA A 35 -3.91 4.41 2.10
CA ALA A 35 -5.23 4.63 1.52
C ALA A 35 -5.22 6.02 0.87
N VAL A 36 -4.85 6.09 -0.41
CA VAL A 36 -4.86 7.32 -1.18
C VAL A 36 -6.31 7.61 -1.56
N THR A 37 -6.80 8.79 -1.21
CA THR A 37 -8.09 9.29 -1.66
C THR A 37 -7.85 10.38 -2.70
N TYR A 38 -8.30 10.14 -3.92
CA TYR A 38 -8.27 11.13 -4.99
C TYR A 38 -9.46 12.06 -4.82
N THR A 39 -9.23 13.37 -4.92
CA THR A 39 -10.28 14.38 -4.86
C THR A 39 -10.26 15.17 -6.16
N MET A 40 -11.42 15.32 -6.78
CA MET A 40 -11.62 16.12 -7.99
C MET A 40 -12.63 17.22 -7.71
N VAL A 41 -12.36 18.42 -8.24
CA VAL A 41 -13.28 19.55 -8.19
C VAL A 41 -13.58 19.97 -9.62
N ALA A 42 -14.85 20.04 -9.97
CA ALA A 42 -15.32 20.33 -11.33
C ALA A 42 -16.61 21.15 -11.29
N PHE A 43 -16.97 21.79 -12.40
CA PHE A 43 -18.29 22.41 -12.53
C PHE A 43 -19.40 21.37 -12.41
N SER A 44 -20.53 21.78 -11.87
CA SER A 44 -21.71 20.94 -11.76
C SER A 44 -22.29 20.62 -13.14
N ASN A 45 -22.88 19.44 -13.30
CA ASN A 45 -23.54 19.08 -14.55
C ASN A 45 -24.75 19.97 -14.86
N ASP A 46 -25.40 20.50 -13.81
CA ASP A 46 -26.61 21.33 -13.93
C ASP A 46 -26.32 22.84 -13.84
N SER A 47 -25.07 23.24 -13.59
CA SER A 47 -24.68 24.66 -13.47
C SER A 47 -23.21 24.88 -13.80
N ASP A 48 -22.96 25.82 -14.71
CA ASP A 48 -21.62 26.35 -15.04
C ASP A 48 -21.12 27.39 -14.03
N ARG A 49 -21.91 27.72 -13.00
CA ARG A 49 -21.56 28.66 -11.92
C ARG A 49 -21.22 27.97 -10.61
N ASN A 50 -21.48 26.67 -10.49
CA ASN A 50 -21.30 25.93 -9.25
C ASN A 50 -20.24 24.85 -9.45
N MET A 51 -19.40 24.64 -8.44
CA MET A 51 -18.42 23.56 -8.42
C MET A 51 -18.83 22.48 -7.42
N ASP A 52 -18.73 21.24 -7.87
CA ASP A 52 -18.97 20.02 -7.10
C ASP A 52 -17.63 19.35 -6.75
N VAL A 53 -17.64 18.59 -5.65
CA VAL A 53 -16.48 17.83 -5.17
C VAL A 53 -16.77 16.35 -5.26
N TYR A 54 -15.84 15.62 -5.85
CA TYR A 54 -15.90 14.19 -6.05
C TYR A 54 -14.69 13.50 -5.42
N GLN A 55 -14.88 12.28 -4.93
CA GLN A 55 -13.80 11.45 -4.40
C GLN A 55 -13.75 10.09 -5.04
N SER A 56 -12.55 9.50 -5.05
CA SER A 56 -12.30 8.17 -5.56
C SER A 56 -11.21 7.46 -4.77
N SER A 57 -11.37 6.16 -4.56
CA SER A 57 -10.36 5.29 -3.97
C SER A 57 -9.44 4.63 -5.00
N ASN A 58 -9.83 4.64 -6.29
CA ASN A 58 -9.10 3.97 -7.37
C ASN A 58 -8.66 4.92 -8.49
N GLY A 59 -9.10 6.18 -8.46
CA GLY A 59 -8.77 7.20 -9.46
C GLY A 59 -9.55 7.08 -10.78
N THR A 60 -10.50 6.15 -10.89
CA THR A 60 -11.31 5.92 -12.09
C THR A 60 -12.80 6.15 -11.84
N ASP A 61 -13.29 5.66 -10.70
CA ASP A 61 -14.69 5.75 -10.31
C ASP A 61 -14.85 6.83 -9.24
N PHE A 62 -15.56 7.89 -9.58
CA PHE A 62 -15.75 9.05 -8.73
C PHE A 62 -17.17 9.11 -8.19
N THR A 63 -17.29 9.33 -6.88
CA THR A 63 -18.57 9.55 -6.20
C THR A 63 -18.65 10.98 -5.71
N THR A 64 -19.82 11.59 -5.87
CA THR A 64 -20.08 12.95 -5.37
C THR A 64 -20.02 12.99 -3.85
N VAL A 65 -19.25 13.94 -3.32
CA VAL A 65 -19.10 14.19 -1.88
C VAL A 65 -19.87 15.44 -1.48
N ALA A 66 -19.81 16.48 -2.31
CA ALA A 66 -20.53 17.72 -2.09
C ALA A 66 -20.97 18.35 -3.42
N THR A 67 -22.21 18.80 -3.47
CA THR A 67 -22.77 19.56 -4.59
C THR A 67 -22.82 21.04 -4.26
N ALA A 68 -22.61 21.91 -5.25
CA ALA A 68 -22.56 23.36 -5.09
C ALA A 68 -21.64 23.82 -3.95
N ALA A 69 -20.50 23.15 -3.80
CA ALA A 69 -19.53 23.40 -2.73
C ALA A 69 -18.86 24.77 -2.84
N TYR A 70 -18.77 25.32 -4.06
CA TYR A 70 -18.20 26.64 -4.32
C TYR A 70 -18.85 27.30 -5.55
N THR A 71 -18.96 28.63 -5.52
CA THR A 71 -19.40 29.44 -6.66
C THR A 71 -18.29 30.44 -7.00
N PRO A 72 -17.60 30.29 -8.15
CA PRO A 72 -16.58 31.23 -8.58
C PRO A 72 -17.16 32.64 -8.85
N PRO A 73 -16.38 33.71 -8.61
CA PRO A 73 -16.81 35.09 -8.87
C PRO A 73 -17.10 35.34 -10.35
#